data_AF-A0A921QC69-F1
#
_entry.id   AF-A0A921QC69-F1
#
_cell.length_a   1.000
_cell.length_b   1.000
_cell.length_c   1.000
_cell.angle_alpha   90.00
_cell.angle_beta   90.00
_cell.angle_gamma   90.00
#
_symmetry.space_group_name_H-M   'P 1'
#
loop_
_entity.id
_entity.type
_entity.pdbx_description
1 polymer ?
#
loop_
_entity_poly.entity_id
_entity_poly.type
_entity_poly.pdbx_seq_one_letter_code
_entity_poly.pdbx_strand_id
1 'polypeptide(L)'
;MQWEKEAALEMILSLHKQVANLAEQLMENANKMEGIESMNTDLFITERNNNEELRHVRKELLDGEVFAVDDRRTNIRVKKMGEIDSKALRAAWMKRLPQEAGELSPTLVCSKWQQKIQNSECGFFDRNLDDNMLQQLKADHGEEIYGLVTKALCEIIEYNASGRYPT
;
A
#
# COMPACT_ATOMS: atom_id res chain seq x y z
N MET A 1 38.46 48.11 -46.82
CA MET A 1 37.91 49.50 -46.81
C MET A 1 37.33 49.82 -45.43
N GLN A 2 37.10 51.09 -45.10
CA GLN A 2 36.63 51.50 -43.75
C GLN A 2 35.26 50.92 -43.38
N TRP A 3 34.36 50.79 -44.35
CA TRP A 3 33.03 50.20 -44.18
C TRP A 3 33.06 48.70 -43.81
N GLU A 4 34.07 47.94 -44.24
CA GLU A 4 34.22 46.52 -43.86
C GLU A 4 34.56 46.38 -42.37
N LYS A 5 35.35 47.32 -41.83
CA LYS A 5 35.70 47.36 -40.41
C LYS A 5 34.49 47.71 -39.56
N GLU A 6 33.66 48.65 -40.01
CA GLU A 6 32.41 49.03 -39.33
C GLU A 6 31.40 47.87 -39.33
N ALA A 7 31.20 47.19 -40.46
CA ALA A 7 30.33 46.02 -40.55
C ALA A 7 30.79 44.86 -39.63
N ALA A 8 32.10 44.62 -39.56
CA ALA A 8 32.66 43.62 -38.64
C ALA A 8 32.44 44.01 -37.17
N LEU A 9 32.58 45.30 -36.84
CA LEU A 9 32.34 45.80 -35.49
C LEU A 9 30.88 45.61 -35.06
N GLU A 10 29.92 45.93 -35.93
CA GLU A 10 28.49 45.72 -35.65
C GLU A 10 28.15 44.25 -35.42
N MET A 11 28.72 43.36 -36.23
CA MET A 11 28.56 41.91 -36.06
C MET A 11 29.11 41.43 -34.72
N ILE A 12 30.30 41.91 -34.32
CA ILE A 12 30.93 41.57 -33.04
C ILE A 12 30.09 42.09 -31.87
N LEU A 13 29.54 43.30 -31.96
CA LEU A 13 28.67 43.88 -30.94
C LEU A 13 27.36 43.10 -30.78
N SER A 14 26.75 42.71 -31.91
CA SER A 14 25.54 41.87 -31.91
C SER A 14 25.80 40.50 -31.25
N LEU A 15 26.91 39.85 -31.62
CA LEU A 15 27.31 38.58 -31.00
C LEU A 15 27.58 38.73 -29.50
N HIS A 16 28.27 39.79 -29.06
CA HIS A 16 28.47 40.07 -27.64
C HIS A 16 27.15 40.19 -26.89
N LYS A 17 26.16 40.90 -27.46
CA LYS A 17 24.85 41.05 -26.85
C LYS A 17 24.12 39.71 -26.73
N GLN A 18 24.22 38.85 -27.74
CA GLN A 18 23.62 37.52 -27.70
C GLN A 18 24.28 36.62 -26.65
N VAL A 19 25.61 36.63 -26.57
CA VAL A 19 26.37 35.88 -25.55
C VAL A 19 26.01 36.35 -24.14
N ALA A 20 25.90 37.67 -23.92
CA ALA A 20 25.51 38.22 -22.63
C ALA A 20 24.10 37.79 -22.21
N ASN A 21 23.13 37.82 -23.14
CA ASN A 21 21.76 37.37 -22.88
C ASN A 21 21.71 35.86 -22.55
N LEU A 22 22.42 35.03 -23.32
CA LEU A 22 22.52 33.60 -23.04
C LEU A 22 23.15 33.32 -21.66
N ALA A 23 24.17 34.09 -21.27
CA ALA A 23 24.78 33.97 -19.95
C ALA A 23 23.80 34.31 -18.82
N GLU A 24 22.99 35.37 -18.99
CA GLU A 24 21.95 35.75 -18.03
C GLU A 24 20.86 34.67 -17.90
N GLN A 25 20.38 34.11 -19.02
CA GLN A 25 19.40 33.02 -19.02
C GLN A 25 19.95 31.75 -18.35
N LEU A 26 21.22 31.41 -18.59
CA LEU A 26 21.87 30.28 -17.94
C LEU A 26 21.95 30.47 -16.42
N MET A 27 22.29 31.68 -15.97
CA MET A 27 22.34 32.01 -14.54
C MET A 27 20.95 31.95 -13.90
N GLU A 28 19.92 32.49 -14.56
CA GLU A 28 18.54 32.41 -14.07
C GLU A 28 18.04 30.96 -13.97
N ASN A 29 18.34 30.13 -14.99
CA ASN A 29 17.97 28.72 -14.98
C ASN A 29 18.73 27.92 -13.91
N ALA A 30 20.00 28.23 -13.66
CA ALA A 30 20.77 27.60 -12.58
C ALA A 30 20.14 27.90 -11.21
N ASN A 31 19.78 29.16 -10.95
CA ASN A 31 19.11 29.56 -9.71
C ASN A 31 17.74 28.90 -9.55
N LYS A 32 16.96 28.77 -10.64
CA LYS A 32 15.69 28.04 -10.63
C LYS A 32 15.88 26.57 -10.32
N MET A 33 16.91 25.94 -10.90
CA MET A 33 17.23 24.54 -10.63
C MET A 33 17.57 24.32 -9.17
N GLU A 34 18.45 25.15 -8.60
CA GLU A 34 18.81 25.11 -7.18
C GLU A 34 17.58 25.25 -6.27
N GLY A 35 16.68 26.18 -6.60
CA GLY A 35 15.41 26.35 -5.86
C GLY A 35 14.51 25.12 -5.90
N ILE A 36 14.40 24.46 -7.06
CA ILE A 36 13.63 23.21 -7.23
C ILE A 36 14.28 22.06 -6.45
N GLU A 37 15.61 21.94 -6.51
CA GLU A 37 16.35 20.90 -5.78
C GLU A 37 16.20 21.07 -4.26
N SER A 38 16.28 22.30 -3.75
CA SER A 38 16.00 22.61 -2.35
C SER A 38 14.59 22.21 -1.95
N MET A 39 13.58 22.64 -2.73
CA MET A 39 12.18 22.32 -2.45
C MET A 39 11.90 20.82 -2.48
N ASN A 40 12.49 20.10 -3.44
CA ASN A 40 12.36 18.65 -3.54
C ASN A 40 12.97 17.95 -2.32
N THR A 41 14.10 18.44 -1.83
CA THR A 41 14.76 17.90 -0.63
C THR A 41 13.88 18.09 0.60
N ASP A 42 13.30 19.28 0.78
CA ASP A 42 12.39 19.57 1.90
C ASP A 42 11.12 18.72 1.85
N LEU A 43 10.53 18.56 0.66
CA LEU A 43 9.36 17.71 0.46
C LEU A 43 9.68 16.24 0.75
N PHE A 44 10.84 15.76 0.31
CA PHE A 44 11.27 14.38 0.57
C PHE A 44 11.44 14.11 2.07
N ILE A 45 12.09 15.02 2.80
CA ILE A 45 12.24 14.92 4.26
C ILE A 45 10.87 14.94 4.95
N THR A 46 10.00 15.87 4.56
CA THR A 46 8.66 16.00 5.14
C THR A 46 7.81 14.74 4.89
N GLU A 47 7.83 14.21 3.67
CA GLU A 47 7.10 12.99 3.30
C GLU A 47 7.60 11.79 4.12
N ARG A 48 8.92 11.66 4.26
CA ARG A 48 9.54 10.61 5.07
C ARG A 48 9.10 10.67 6.52
N ASN A 49 9.12 11.86 7.13
CA ASN A 49 8.71 12.07 8.51
C ASN A 49 7.22 11.76 8.70
N ASN A 50 6.36 12.27 7.82
CA ASN A 50 4.92 11.99 7.86
C ASN A 50 4.65 10.49 7.73
N ASN A 51 5.36 9.79 6.85
CA ASN A 51 5.24 8.35 6.71
C ASN A 51 5.70 7.59 7.96
N GLU A 52 6.76 8.05 8.63
CA GLU A 52 7.23 7.46 9.87
C GLU A 52 6.21 7.63 11.00
N GLU A 53 5.65 8.82 11.15
CA GLU A 53 4.56 9.09 12.10
C GLU A 53 3.32 8.24 11.80
N LEU A 54 2.89 8.17 10.54
CA LEU A 54 1.77 7.33 10.13
C LEU A 54 2.01 5.84 10.45
N ARG A 55 3.23 5.35 10.22
CA ARG A 55 3.61 3.98 10.58
C ARG A 55 3.60 3.77 12.09
N HIS A 56 4.07 4.75 12.87
CA HIS A 56 4.06 4.69 14.33
C HIS A 56 2.63 4.64 14.86
N VAL A 57 1.77 5.60 14.48
CA VAL A 57 0.36 5.64 14.88
C VAL A 57 -0.37 4.37 14.49
N ARG A 58 -0.13 3.86 13.27
CA ARG A 58 -0.72 2.59 12.82
C ARG A 58 -0.25 1.42 13.69
N LYS A 59 1.03 1.36 14.02
CA LYS A 59 1.58 0.32 14.90
C LYS A 59 0.95 0.38 16.28
N GLU A 60 0.87 1.57 16.88
CA GLU A 60 0.22 1.76 18.18
C GLU A 60 -1.27 1.42 18.15
N LEU A 61 -1.97 1.69 17.05
CA LEU A 61 -3.38 1.30 16.91
C LEU A 61 -3.54 -0.23 16.83
N LEU A 62 -2.66 -0.91 16.09
CA LEU A 62 -2.68 -2.37 15.97
C LEU A 62 -2.23 -3.09 17.24
N ASP A 63 -1.20 -2.57 17.91
CA ASP A 63 -0.64 -3.11 19.15
C ASP A 63 -1.51 -2.72 20.36
N GLY A 64 -2.21 -1.59 20.28
CA GLY A 64 -3.10 -1.10 21.32
C GLY A 64 -4.32 -2.02 21.49
N GLU A 65 -4.72 -2.23 22.74
CA GLU A 65 -5.94 -2.97 23.11
C GLU A 65 -7.25 -2.30 22.62
N VAL A 66 -7.18 -1.26 21.78
CA VAL A 66 -8.35 -0.59 21.15
C VAL A 66 -9.27 -1.61 20.48
N PHE A 67 -8.70 -2.67 19.90
CA PHE A 67 -9.47 -3.76 19.28
C PHE A 67 -9.77 -4.93 20.23
N ALA A 68 -9.17 -4.97 21.43
CA ALA A 68 -9.32 -6.07 22.39
C ALA A 68 -10.52 -5.87 23.34
N VAL A 69 -11.17 -4.70 23.33
CA VAL A 69 -12.35 -4.43 24.15
C VAL A 69 -13.59 -5.13 23.55
N ASP A 70 -13.77 -6.41 23.87
CA ASP A 70 -15.05 -7.11 23.71
C ASP A 70 -16.00 -6.65 24.83
N ASP A 71 -16.49 -5.41 24.75
CA ASP A 71 -17.62 -5.01 25.57
C ASP A 71 -18.86 -5.76 25.08
N ARG A 72 -19.20 -6.84 25.78
CA ARG A 72 -20.36 -7.69 25.48
C ARG A 72 -21.70 -6.95 25.51
N ARG A 73 -21.72 -5.65 25.86
CA ARG A 73 -22.91 -4.81 25.97
C ARG A 73 -23.18 -3.93 24.75
N THR A 74 -22.28 -3.83 23.78
CA THR A 74 -22.46 -2.99 22.60
C THR A 74 -22.80 -3.80 21.35
N ASN A 75 -23.74 -3.29 20.55
CA ASN A 75 -24.13 -3.90 19.26
C ASN A 75 -23.15 -3.57 18.12
N ILE A 76 -22.17 -2.71 18.38
CA ILE A 76 -21.16 -2.26 17.42
C ILE A 76 -19.83 -2.82 17.85
N ARG A 77 -19.14 -3.53 16.95
CA ARG A 77 -17.83 -4.13 17.19
C ARG A 77 -16.84 -3.68 16.15
N VAL A 78 -15.57 -3.64 16.55
CA VAL A 78 -14.46 -3.35 15.66
C VAL A 78 -13.80 -4.68 15.27
N LYS A 79 -13.49 -4.84 13.98
CA LYS A 79 -12.90 -6.05 13.40
C LYS A 79 -11.69 -5.64 12.56
N LYS A 80 -10.59 -6.39 12.60
CA LYS A 80 -9.46 -6.15 11.69
C LYS A 80 -9.86 -6.57 10.26
N MET A 81 -9.64 -5.71 9.26
CA MET A 81 -9.95 -6.04 7.87
C MET A 81 -9.15 -7.26 7.42
N GLY A 82 -9.83 -8.23 6.81
CA GLY A 82 -9.23 -9.51 6.43
C GLY A 82 -8.96 -10.49 7.56
N GLU A 83 -9.46 -10.20 8.76
CA GLU A 83 -9.56 -11.19 9.82
C GLU A 83 -10.70 -12.17 9.51
N ILE A 84 -10.43 -13.47 9.60
CA ILE A 84 -11.46 -14.51 9.50
C ILE A 84 -12.24 -14.52 10.83
N ASP A 85 -13.57 -14.44 10.74
CA ASP A 85 -14.43 -14.60 11.93
C ASP A 85 -14.30 -16.03 12.48
N SER A 86 -13.48 -16.17 13.51
CA SER A 86 -13.18 -17.45 14.16
C SER A 86 -14.42 -18.09 14.80
N LYS A 87 -15.42 -17.29 15.21
CA LYS A 87 -16.66 -17.78 15.82
C LYS A 87 -17.61 -18.30 14.74
N ALA A 88 -17.76 -17.57 13.64
CA ALA A 88 -18.54 -18.02 12.48
C ALA A 88 -17.91 -19.27 11.85
N LEU A 89 -16.58 -19.31 11.72
CA LEU A 89 -15.88 -20.48 11.18
C LEU A 89 -16.05 -21.69 12.08
N ARG A 90 -15.92 -21.53 13.40
CA ARG A 90 -16.19 -22.62 14.36
C ARG A 90 -17.64 -23.10 14.26
N ALA A 91 -18.62 -22.19 14.14
CA ALA A 91 -20.03 -22.57 13.99
C ALA A 91 -20.28 -23.34 12.69
N ALA A 92 -19.73 -22.87 11.56
CA ALA A 92 -19.80 -23.56 10.27
C ALA A 92 -19.15 -24.95 10.32
N TRP A 93 -18.02 -25.06 11.03
CA TRP A 93 -17.33 -26.33 11.24
C TRP A 93 -18.13 -27.32 12.09
N MET A 94 -18.74 -26.85 13.19
CA MET A 94 -19.55 -27.67 14.09
C MET A 94 -20.81 -28.22 13.41
N LYS A 95 -21.41 -27.48 12.48
CA LYS A 95 -22.54 -27.98 11.66
C LYS A 95 -22.14 -29.12 10.72
N ARG A 96 -20.84 -29.25 10.43
CA ARG A 96 -20.32 -30.15 9.39
C ARG A 96 -19.79 -31.47 9.93
N LEU A 97 -19.50 -31.58 11.23
CA LEU A 97 -18.96 -32.80 11.85
C LEU A 97 -20.08 -33.85 12.06
N PRO A 98 -20.01 -35.05 11.44
CA PRO A 98 -20.47 -36.27 12.07
C PRO A 98 -19.43 -36.71 13.14
N GLN A 99 -19.80 -37.67 13.99
CA GLN A 99 -19.08 -38.19 15.17
C GLN A 99 -17.66 -38.76 14.94
N GLU A 100 -16.99 -38.46 13.83
CA GLU A 100 -15.64 -38.92 13.52
C GLU A 100 -14.66 -37.74 13.53
N ALA A 101 -13.91 -37.67 14.63
CA ALA A 101 -12.82 -36.75 14.84
C ALA A 101 -11.69 -37.00 13.82
N GLY A 102 -11.64 -36.17 12.78
CA GLY A 102 -10.58 -36.17 11.76
C GLY A 102 -9.65 -34.95 11.86
N GLU A 103 -8.69 -35.05 12.78
CA GLU A 103 -7.29 -34.58 12.68
C GLU A 103 -6.93 -33.07 12.73
N LEU A 104 -7.76 -32.11 12.31
CA LEU A 104 -7.39 -30.68 12.38
C LEU A 104 -8.44 -29.83 13.11
N SER A 105 -8.00 -29.12 14.16
CA SER A 105 -8.90 -28.22 14.89
C SER A 105 -9.36 -27.04 14.01
N PRO A 106 -10.61 -26.56 14.15
CA PRO A 106 -11.09 -25.39 13.42
C PRO A 106 -10.19 -24.17 13.61
N THR A 107 -9.59 -24.04 14.80
CA THR A 107 -8.62 -23.01 15.15
C THR A 107 -7.36 -23.10 14.29
N LEU A 108 -6.83 -24.30 14.07
CA LEU A 108 -5.63 -24.50 13.25
C LEU A 108 -5.87 -24.16 11.78
N VAL A 109 -7.07 -24.48 11.26
CA VAL A 109 -7.46 -24.10 9.89
C VAL A 109 -7.66 -22.59 9.78
N CYS A 110 -8.32 -21.95 10.75
CA CYS A 110 -8.37 -20.48 10.84
C CYS A 110 -6.97 -19.88 10.79
N SER A 111 -6.06 -20.33 11.66
CA SER A 111 -4.69 -19.79 11.72
C SER A 111 -3.93 -19.97 10.42
N LYS A 112 -4.03 -21.15 9.79
CA LYS A 112 -3.39 -21.43 8.50
C LYS A 112 -3.88 -20.49 7.40
N TRP A 113 -5.19 -20.27 7.31
CA TRP A 113 -5.75 -19.36 6.32
C TRP A 113 -5.49 -17.90 6.66
N GLN A 114 -5.58 -17.51 7.92
CA GLN A 114 -5.26 -16.16 8.36
C GLN A 114 -3.81 -15.79 8.03
N GLN A 115 -2.88 -16.72 8.24
CA GLN A 115 -1.47 -16.54 7.87
C GLN A 115 -1.31 -16.45 6.35
N LYS A 116 -2.01 -17.28 5.57
CA LYS A 116 -1.98 -17.18 4.10
C LYS A 116 -2.50 -15.83 3.61
N ILE A 117 -3.60 -15.34 4.18
CA ILE A 117 -4.21 -14.06 3.87
C ILE A 117 -3.26 -12.89 4.23
N GLN A 118 -2.55 -12.99 5.35
CA GLN A 118 -1.59 -11.97 5.79
C GLN A 118 -0.28 -12.01 5.01
N ASN A 119 0.19 -13.20 4.64
CA ASN A 119 1.44 -13.42 3.92
C ASN A 119 1.29 -13.31 2.40
N SER A 120 0.06 -13.35 1.87
CA SER A 120 -0.17 -12.94 0.50
C SER A 120 0.20 -11.47 0.41
N GLU A 121 1.40 -11.19 -0.10
CA GLU A 121 1.78 -9.91 -0.68
C GLU A 121 0.82 -9.65 -1.84
N CYS A 122 -0.43 -9.31 -1.52
CA CYS A 122 -1.47 -9.04 -2.49
C CYS A 122 -1.18 -7.65 -3.06
N GLY A 123 -0.14 -7.59 -3.90
CA GLY A 123 0.03 -6.53 -4.85
C GLY A 123 -1.18 -6.52 -5.78
N PHE A 124 -1.54 -5.32 -6.23
CA PHE A 124 -2.62 -4.92 -7.14
C PHE A 124 -3.04 -5.92 -8.26
N PHE A 125 -2.24 -6.94 -8.55
CA PHE A 125 -2.38 -7.86 -9.68
C PHE A 125 -2.66 -9.32 -9.33
N ASP A 126 -2.46 -9.79 -8.10
CA ASP A 126 -2.73 -11.20 -7.78
C ASP A 126 -4.11 -11.36 -7.14
N ARG A 127 -5.14 -11.12 -7.96
CA ARG A 127 -6.51 -11.57 -7.68
C ARG A 127 -6.63 -13.10 -7.65
N ASN A 128 -5.55 -13.81 -7.93
CA ASN A 128 -5.45 -15.26 -7.97
C ASN A 128 -4.68 -15.73 -6.75
N LEU A 129 -5.23 -15.55 -5.55
CA LEU A 129 -4.91 -16.48 -4.47
C LEU A 129 -5.28 -17.86 -4.98
N ASP A 130 -4.26 -18.54 -5.52
CA ASP A 130 -4.29 -19.78 -6.28
C ASP A 130 -5.69 -20.39 -6.33
N ASP A 131 -6.46 -20.10 -7.38
CA ASP A 131 -7.87 -20.52 -7.51
C ASP A 131 -8.05 -22.01 -7.15
N ASN A 132 -7.01 -22.81 -7.39
CA ASN A 132 -6.93 -24.21 -7.01
C ASN A 132 -7.01 -24.43 -5.48
N MET A 133 -6.33 -23.61 -4.67
CA MET A 133 -6.40 -23.67 -3.21
C MET A 133 -7.76 -23.25 -2.66
N LEU A 134 -8.38 -22.23 -3.25
CA LEU A 134 -9.73 -21.80 -2.90
C LEU A 134 -10.78 -22.85 -3.29
N GLN A 135 -10.59 -23.51 -4.44
CA GLN A 135 -11.40 -24.66 -4.85
C GLN A 135 -11.21 -25.87 -3.93
N GLN A 136 -9.97 -26.16 -3.51
CA GLN A 136 -9.70 -27.20 -2.50
C GLN A 136 -10.35 -26.87 -1.16
N LEU A 137 -10.26 -25.62 -0.68
CA LEU A 137 -10.95 -25.19 0.53
C LEU A 137 -12.47 -25.45 0.45
N LYS A 138 -13.07 -25.14 -0.71
CA LYS A 138 -14.49 -25.37 -0.95
C LYS A 138 -14.82 -26.86 -0.99
N ALA A 139 -13.98 -27.69 -1.61
CA ALA A 139 -14.15 -29.15 -1.63
C ALA A 139 -14.02 -29.76 -0.23
N ASP A 140 -12.95 -29.41 0.49
CA ASP A 140 -12.58 -30.00 1.78
C ASP A 140 -13.48 -29.49 2.91
N HIS A 141 -13.83 -28.20 2.90
CA HIS A 141 -14.45 -27.50 4.02
C HIS A 141 -15.85 -26.94 3.74
N GLY A 142 -16.31 -26.98 2.48
CA GLY A 142 -17.68 -26.60 2.09
C GLY A 142 -17.87 -25.09 1.90
N GLU A 143 -19.06 -24.72 1.40
CA GLU A 143 -19.39 -23.35 0.97
C GLU A 143 -19.34 -22.32 2.09
N GLU A 144 -19.79 -22.67 3.31
CA GLU A 144 -19.83 -21.72 4.44
C GLU A 144 -18.41 -21.27 4.84
N ILE A 145 -17.43 -22.19 4.87
CA ILE A 145 -16.04 -21.87 5.23
C ILE A 145 -15.35 -21.13 4.09
N TYR A 146 -15.58 -21.57 2.85
CA TYR A 146 -15.10 -20.87 1.66
C TYR A 146 -15.57 -19.41 1.61
N GLY A 147 -16.85 -19.16 1.91
CA GLY A 147 -17.42 -17.80 1.94
C GLY A 147 -16.78 -16.90 3.00
N LEU A 148 -16.49 -17.44 4.19
CA LEU A 148 -15.82 -16.68 5.26
C LEU A 148 -14.39 -16.27 4.88
N VAL A 149 -13.64 -17.19 4.27
CA VAL A 149 -12.26 -16.92 3.82
C VAL A 149 -12.24 -15.95 2.64
N THR A 150 -13.12 -16.15 1.65
CA THR A 150 -13.20 -15.28 0.46
C THR A 150 -13.64 -13.87 0.83
N LYS A 151 -14.55 -13.73 1.80
CA LYS A 151 -14.95 -12.42 2.33
C LYS A 151 -13.76 -11.69 2.98
N ALA A 152 -12.99 -12.36 3.82
CA ALA A 152 -11.79 -11.78 4.43
C ALA A 152 -10.76 -11.36 3.35
N LEU A 153 -10.63 -12.15 2.28
CA LEU A 153 -9.77 -11.80 1.15
C LEU A 153 -10.23 -10.56 0.39
N CYS A 154 -11.52 -10.46 0.06
CA CYS A 154 -12.08 -9.28 -0.59
C CYS A 154 -11.91 -8.02 0.27
N GLU A 155 -12.11 -8.12 1.59
CA GLU A 155 -11.91 -7.00 2.53
C GLU A 155 -10.48 -6.42 2.45
N ILE A 156 -9.44 -7.25 2.28
CA ILE A 156 -8.05 -6.78 2.10
C ILE A 156 -7.84 -6.17 0.73
N ILE A 157 -8.35 -6.80 -0.33
CA ILE A 157 -8.19 -6.32 -1.71
C ILE A 157 -8.88 -4.96 -1.90
N GLU A 158 -10.07 -4.78 -1.34
CA GLU A 158 -10.81 -3.52 -1.42
C GLU A 158 -10.10 -2.39 -0.66
N TYR A 159 -9.56 -2.68 0.52
CA TYR A 159 -8.90 -1.68 1.36
C TYR A 159 -7.47 -1.35 0.90
N ASN A 160 -6.72 -2.35 0.47
CA ASN A 160 -5.34 -2.24 0.02
C ASN A 160 -5.20 -2.52 -1.47
N ALA A 161 -6.16 -2.05 -2.28
CA ALA A 161 -6.10 -2.22 -3.73
C ALA A 161 -4.75 -1.75 -4.28
N SER A 162 -4.15 -0.72 -3.67
CA SER A 162 -2.84 -0.19 -4.06
C SER A 162 -1.61 -1.03 -3.79
N GLY A 163 -1.70 -2.06 -2.94
CA GLY A 163 -0.56 -2.87 -2.52
C GLY A 163 0.57 -2.06 -1.84
N ARG A 164 0.33 -0.79 -1.47
CA ARG A 164 1.39 0.13 -1.06
C ARG A 164 1.83 -0.02 0.39
N TYR A 165 1.10 -0.76 1.22
CA TYR A 165 1.45 -0.93 2.62
C TYR A 165 1.21 -2.36 3.11
N PRO A 166 2.21 -3.00 3.75
CA PRO A 166 2.00 -4.26 4.46
C PRO A 166 0.89 -4.12 5.51
N THR A 167 0.04 -5.14 5.65
CA THR A 167 -1.07 -5.21 6.63
C THR A 167 -0.70 -5.84 7.95
#